data_AF-A0A9D1LX89-F1
#
_entry.id   AF-A0A9D1LX89-F1
#
_cell.length_a   1.000
_cell.length_b   1.000
_cell.length_c   1.000
_cell.angle_alpha   90.00
_cell.angle_beta   90.00
_cell.angle_gamma   90.00
#
_symmetry.space_group_name_H-M   'P 1'
#
loop_
_entity.id
_entity.type
_entity.pdbx_description
1 polymer ?
#
loop_
_entity_poly.entity_id
_entity_poly.type
_entity_poly.pdbx_seq_one_letter_code
_entity_poly.pdbx_strand_id
1 'polypeptide(L)'
;MKKIIAVLAAVMMFASVATACGVSDPLNTTEAPTTAESTTEEVTEPQVDINDYSDTFEDLCKYMTDMTYVSGEPTEMTAELIGAKEGKKYSFNYGGGTVTAEFYVFDLDNLDETGEKTIADVKANGKFKIGNLPETEAVLSDNGKYLMVYRDTAYDVSKPDSQNTIRYNEVMEAFKSFGK
;
A
#
# COMPACT_ATOMS: atom_id res chain seq x y z
N MET A 1 0.60 -37.90 -28.50
CA MET A 1 -0.49 -37.57 -29.46
C MET A 1 -0.67 -36.05 -29.41
N LYS A 2 -0.04 -35.26 -30.29
CA LYS A 2 -0.69 -34.48 -31.39
C LYS A 2 -2.15 -34.10 -31.01
N LYS A 3 -2.55 -32.81 -30.98
CA LYS A 3 -2.66 -31.95 -32.18
C LYS A 3 -2.47 -30.45 -31.88
N ILE A 4 -1.84 -29.79 -32.85
CA ILE A 4 -1.72 -28.35 -33.13
C ILE A 4 -2.90 -27.98 -34.05
N ILE A 5 -3.57 -26.82 -33.87
CA ILE A 5 -4.26 -26.00 -34.90
C ILE A 5 -4.52 -24.60 -34.27
N ALA A 6 -4.47 -23.43 -34.91
CA ALA A 6 -3.74 -22.82 -36.03
C ALA A 6 -4.24 -21.36 -36.08
N VAL A 7 -3.35 -20.44 -36.48
CA VAL A 7 -3.59 -19.00 -36.71
C VAL A 7 -4.57 -18.78 -37.87
N LEU A 8 -5.40 -17.73 -37.78
CA LEU A 8 -6.11 -17.19 -38.95
C LEU A 8 -6.12 -15.65 -38.93
N ALA A 9 -5.27 -15.09 -39.79
CA ALA A 9 -5.27 -13.68 -40.17
C ALA A 9 -6.36 -13.45 -41.22
N ALA A 10 -7.10 -12.35 -41.10
CA ALA A 10 -7.96 -11.84 -42.16
C ALA A 10 -7.84 -10.32 -42.24
N VAL A 11 -7.11 -9.88 -43.26
CA VAL A 11 -7.10 -8.51 -43.78
C VAL A 11 -8.46 -8.24 -44.42
N MET A 12 -9.15 -7.18 -44.01
CA MET A 12 -10.16 -6.54 -44.84
C MET A 12 -9.95 -5.03 -44.84
N MET A 13 -9.31 -4.56 -45.92
CA MET A 13 -9.51 -3.21 -46.41
C MET A 13 -10.89 -3.14 -47.05
N PHE A 14 -11.72 -2.19 -46.62
CA PHE A 14 -12.71 -1.57 -47.49
C PHE A 14 -12.74 -0.08 -47.22
N ALA A 15 -12.25 0.66 -48.21
CA ALA A 15 -12.57 2.06 -48.39
C ALA A 15 -13.93 2.16 -49.10
N SER A 16 -14.82 3.01 -48.62
CA SER A 16 -15.76 3.72 -49.49
C SER A 16 -16.11 5.07 -48.87
N VAL A 17 -15.79 6.08 -49.65
CA VAL A 17 -16.11 7.49 -49.51
C VAL A 17 -17.62 7.73 -49.65
N ALA A 18 -18.14 8.71 -48.91
CA ALA A 18 -19.24 9.55 -49.38
C ALA A 18 -19.09 10.95 -48.76
N THR A 19 -18.63 11.87 -49.60
CA THR A 19 -18.64 13.31 -49.43
C THR A 19 -20.08 13.83 -49.42
N ALA A 20 -20.42 14.65 -48.42
CA ALA A 20 -21.51 15.62 -48.53
C ALA A 20 -20.94 17.00 -48.21
N CYS A 21 -21.01 17.87 -49.23
CA CYS A 21 -20.42 19.20 -49.28
C CYS A 21 -21.09 20.18 -48.31
N GLY A 22 -20.26 20.99 -47.65
CA GLY A 22 -20.70 22.20 -46.96
C GLY A 22 -19.56 23.20 -46.90
N VAL A 23 -19.51 24.07 -47.91
CA VAL A 23 -18.92 25.42 -47.96
C VAL A 23 -17.52 25.63 -47.35
N SER A 24 -16.60 25.95 -48.26
CA SER A 24 -15.24 26.45 -48.03
C SER A 24 -15.20 27.89 -47.50
N ASP A 25 -14.42 28.11 -46.44
CA ASP A 25 -13.67 29.35 -46.20
C ASP A 25 -12.28 28.99 -45.61
N PRO A 26 -11.15 29.53 -46.12
CA PRO A 26 -9.81 29.14 -45.71
C PRO A 26 -9.24 30.05 -44.62
N LEU A 27 -8.27 29.51 -43.86
CA LEU A 27 -7.42 30.15 -42.84
C LEU A 27 -8.01 30.27 -41.43
N ASN A 28 -7.67 29.32 -40.56
CA ASN A 28 -6.55 29.45 -39.61
C ASN A 28 -6.67 28.35 -38.53
N THR A 29 -5.57 27.66 -38.30
CA THR A 29 -5.39 26.47 -37.48
C THR A 29 -6.01 26.59 -36.08
N THR A 30 -6.99 25.73 -35.77
CA THR A 30 -7.46 25.47 -34.41
C THR A 30 -7.57 23.94 -34.25
N GLU A 31 -6.62 23.36 -33.52
CA GLU A 31 -6.65 21.94 -33.14
C GLU A 31 -7.57 21.75 -31.93
N ALA A 32 -8.54 20.85 -32.06
CA ALA A 32 -9.22 20.15 -30.96
C ALA A 32 -10.10 19.02 -31.52
N PRO A 33 -10.43 17.98 -30.74
CA PRO A 33 -9.59 17.21 -29.84
C PRO A 33 -9.56 15.73 -30.27
N THR A 34 -8.46 15.04 -29.98
CA THR A 34 -8.37 13.59 -30.07
C THR A 34 -9.28 12.97 -29.00
N THR A 35 -10.36 12.32 -29.42
CA THR A 35 -11.11 11.39 -28.58
C THR A 35 -10.18 10.25 -28.21
N ALA A 36 -9.62 10.30 -27.01
CA ALA A 36 -8.93 9.17 -26.41
C ALA A 36 -9.99 8.14 -25.99
N GLU A 37 -10.07 7.03 -26.72
CA GLU A 37 -10.64 5.80 -26.18
C GLU A 37 -9.75 5.36 -25.02
N SER A 38 -10.13 5.75 -23.80
CA SER A 38 -9.59 5.14 -22.59
C SER A 38 -10.18 3.75 -22.47
N THR A 39 -9.41 2.76 -22.91
CA THR A 39 -9.59 1.38 -22.46
C THR A 39 -9.36 1.39 -20.95
N THR A 40 -10.45 1.33 -20.18
CA THR A 40 -10.38 1.03 -18.75
C THR A 40 -9.96 -0.43 -18.64
N GLU A 41 -8.67 -0.69 -18.46
CA GLU A 41 -8.21 -1.96 -17.95
C GLU A 41 -8.78 -2.11 -16.53
N GLU A 42 -9.60 -3.14 -16.31
CA GLU A 42 -9.98 -3.55 -14.95
C GLU A 42 -8.68 -3.88 -14.20
N VAL A 43 -8.28 -3.01 -13.27
CA VAL A 43 -7.24 -3.32 -12.29
C VAL A 43 -7.87 -4.30 -11.30
N THR A 44 -7.69 -5.60 -11.55
CA THR A 44 -7.89 -6.61 -10.50
C THR A 44 -6.87 -6.33 -9.40
N GLU A 45 -7.35 -5.83 -8.26
CA GLU A 45 -6.55 -5.74 -7.05
C GLU A 45 -5.97 -7.11 -6.70
N PRO A 46 -4.74 -7.19 -6.18
CA PRO A 46 -4.15 -8.47 -5.80
C PRO A 46 -5.02 -9.13 -4.73
N GLN A 47 -5.54 -10.32 -5.03
CA GLN A 47 -6.21 -11.16 -4.02
C GLN A 47 -5.15 -11.80 -3.15
N VAL A 48 -4.70 -11.07 -2.13
CA VAL A 48 -3.79 -11.57 -1.11
C VAL A 48 -4.63 -12.19 0.01
N ASP A 49 -4.45 -13.49 0.26
CA ASP A 49 -5.04 -14.14 1.42
C ASP A 49 -4.03 -14.11 2.58
N ILE A 50 -4.43 -13.56 3.73
CA ILE A 50 -3.58 -13.48 4.91
C ILE A 50 -3.17 -14.87 5.43
N ASN A 51 -3.94 -15.91 5.13
CA ASN A 51 -3.66 -17.29 5.53
C ASN A 51 -2.49 -17.92 4.75
N ASP A 52 -2.02 -17.28 3.67
CA ASP A 52 -0.83 -17.72 2.92
C ASP A 52 0.48 -17.33 3.64
N TYR A 53 0.41 -16.61 4.76
CA TYR A 53 1.53 -16.07 5.50
C TYR A 53 1.62 -16.71 6.90
N SER A 54 2.83 -17.06 7.33
CA SER A 54 3.06 -17.55 8.69
C SER A 54 3.12 -16.38 9.67
N ASP A 55 2.87 -16.65 10.95
CA ASP A 55 3.03 -15.66 12.03
C ASP A 55 4.52 -15.39 12.32
N THR A 56 5.22 -14.77 11.38
CA THR A 56 6.63 -14.36 11.48
C THR A 56 6.82 -12.90 11.04
N PHE A 57 7.90 -12.28 11.49
CA PHE A 57 8.21 -10.89 11.13
C PHE A 57 8.53 -10.72 9.64
N GLU A 58 9.18 -11.71 9.04
CA GLU A 58 9.45 -11.74 7.60
C GLU A 58 8.15 -11.76 6.80
N ASP A 59 7.22 -12.64 7.18
CA ASP A 59 5.93 -12.76 6.51
C ASP A 59 5.00 -11.57 6.77
N LEU A 60 5.11 -10.89 7.91
CA LEU A 60 4.42 -9.61 8.12
C LEU A 60 4.88 -8.58 7.08
N CYS A 61 6.20 -8.39 6.96
CA CYS A 61 6.77 -7.44 6.02
C CYS A 61 6.41 -7.80 4.57
N LYS A 62 6.44 -9.10 4.25
CA LYS A 62 6.05 -9.62 2.93
C LYS A 62 4.57 -9.39 2.64
N TYR A 63 3.69 -9.71 3.58
CA TYR A 63 2.25 -9.48 3.47
C TYR A 63 1.94 -8.01 3.19
N MET A 64 2.50 -7.09 3.97
CA MET A 64 2.29 -5.65 3.76
C MET A 64 2.84 -5.16 2.41
N THR A 65 3.90 -5.79 1.91
CA THR A 65 4.48 -5.50 0.58
C THR A 65 3.58 -6.02 -0.54
N ASP A 66 3.11 -7.27 -0.44
CA ASP A 66 2.24 -7.91 -1.45
C ASP A 66 0.86 -7.25 -1.52
N MET A 67 0.34 -6.76 -0.38
CA MET A 67 -0.84 -5.88 -0.31
C MET A 67 -0.61 -4.50 -0.95
N THR A 68 0.61 -4.16 -1.37
CA THR A 68 1.03 -2.85 -1.89
C THR A 68 0.90 -1.70 -0.88
N TYR A 69 0.85 -2.04 0.41
CA TYR A 69 0.77 -1.09 1.52
C TYR A 69 2.11 -0.53 1.93
N VAL A 70 3.20 -1.22 1.61
CA VAL A 70 4.56 -0.67 1.64
C VAL A 70 5.29 -0.97 0.34
N SER A 71 6.31 -0.19 0.05
CA SER A 71 7.15 -0.38 -1.14
C SER A 71 8.58 0.09 -0.91
N GLY A 72 9.49 -0.38 -1.75
CA GLY A 72 10.92 -0.10 -1.66
C GLY A 72 11.66 -1.00 -0.69
N GLU A 73 12.98 -0.85 -0.66
CA GLU A 73 13.85 -1.59 0.26
C GLU A 73 13.74 -1.01 1.68
N PRO A 74 13.51 -1.86 2.70
CA PRO A 74 13.45 -1.39 4.07
C PRO A 74 14.85 -1.02 4.59
N THR A 75 14.87 -0.15 5.60
CA THR A 75 16.04 0.06 6.45
C THR A 75 15.83 -0.62 7.80
N GLU A 76 16.85 -1.30 8.30
CA GLU A 76 16.84 -1.90 9.64
C GLU A 76 16.81 -0.82 10.72
N MET A 77 15.99 -1.05 11.76
CA MET A 77 15.78 -0.13 12.88
C MET A 77 16.47 -0.65 14.13
N THR A 78 16.88 0.26 15.02
CA THR A 78 17.38 -0.08 16.37
C THR A 78 16.21 -0.46 17.28
N ALA A 79 15.63 -1.64 17.05
CA ALA A 79 14.42 -2.14 17.70
C ALA A 79 14.56 -2.30 19.23
N GLU A 80 15.78 -2.57 19.70
CA GLU A 80 16.09 -2.67 21.14
C GLU A 80 15.75 -1.40 21.93
N LEU A 81 15.69 -0.22 21.30
CA LEU A 81 15.30 1.03 21.97
C LEU A 81 13.86 1.02 22.50
N ILE A 82 13.03 0.11 21.99
CA ILE A 82 11.64 -0.09 22.43
C ILE A 82 11.41 -1.49 23.01
N GLY A 83 12.46 -2.28 23.22
CA GLY A 83 12.37 -3.67 23.68
C GLY A 83 11.88 -4.66 22.62
N ALA A 84 11.90 -4.28 21.34
CA ALA A 84 11.56 -5.17 20.22
C ALA A 84 12.81 -5.93 19.73
N LYS A 85 12.61 -7.12 19.17
CA LYS A 85 13.67 -7.99 18.68
C LYS A 85 14.23 -7.53 17.32
N GLU A 86 13.35 -7.19 16.40
CA GLU A 86 13.69 -6.72 15.06
C GLU A 86 12.75 -5.57 14.66
N GLY A 87 13.20 -4.73 13.73
CA GLY A 87 12.41 -3.62 13.24
C GLY A 87 12.83 -3.16 11.85
N LYS A 88 11.86 -2.87 10.98
CA LYS A 88 12.08 -2.44 9.60
C LYS A 88 11.28 -1.20 9.28
N LYS A 89 11.89 -0.29 8.52
CA LYS A 89 11.28 0.96 8.08
C LYS A 89 11.22 1.07 6.57
N TYR A 90 10.05 1.40 6.07
CA TYR A 90 9.77 1.73 4.67
C TYR A 90 9.51 3.23 4.52
N SER A 91 9.92 3.81 3.41
CA SER A 91 9.65 5.21 3.07
C SER A 91 9.43 5.36 1.57
N PHE A 92 8.23 5.78 1.19
CA PHE A 92 7.79 5.84 -0.20
C PHE A 92 6.72 6.94 -0.39
N ASN A 93 6.35 7.25 -1.63
CA ASN A 93 5.30 8.21 -1.92
C ASN A 93 4.00 7.50 -2.31
N TYR A 94 2.87 8.00 -1.81
CA TYR A 94 1.53 7.50 -2.13
C TYR A 94 0.51 8.62 -2.04
N GLY A 95 -0.42 8.70 -3.02
CA GLY A 95 -1.52 9.68 -2.99
C GLY A 95 -1.07 11.14 -2.87
N GLY A 96 0.13 11.49 -3.35
CA GLY A 96 0.71 12.84 -3.21
C GLY A 96 1.33 13.15 -1.84
N GLY A 97 1.37 12.18 -0.92
CA GLY A 97 2.07 12.25 0.36
C GLY A 97 3.32 11.38 0.40
N THR A 98 4.14 11.59 1.42
CA THR A 98 5.22 10.68 1.82
C THR A 98 4.73 9.81 2.96
N VAL A 99 4.81 8.50 2.77
CA VAL A 99 4.47 7.49 3.77
C VAL A 99 5.74 7.00 4.45
N THR A 100 5.70 6.90 5.77
CA THR A 100 6.66 6.19 6.61
C THR A 100 5.92 5.08 7.34
N ALA A 101 6.31 3.83 7.11
CA ALA A 101 5.79 2.66 7.82
C ALA A 101 6.94 1.95 8.51
N GLU A 102 6.86 1.77 9.82
CA GLU A 102 7.83 1.03 10.62
C GLU A 102 7.12 -0.15 11.27
N PHE A 103 7.69 -1.36 11.15
CA PHE A 103 7.18 -2.58 11.76
C PHE A 103 8.19 -3.11 12.75
N TYR A 104 7.71 -3.66 13.86
CA TYR A 104 8.53 -4.24 14.91
C TYR A 104 7.92 -5.56 15.37
N VAL A 105 8.77 -6.49 15.79
CA VAL A 105 8.36 -7.75 16.41
C VAL A 105 8.91 -7.86 17.83
N PHE A 106 8.04 -8.28 18.76
CA PHE A 106 8.40 -8.56 20.14
C PHE A 106 8.57 -10.06 20.35
N ASP A 107 9.52 -10.43 21.20
CA ASP A 107 9.61 -11.78 21.76
C ASP A 107 8.77 -11.82 23.04
N LEU A 108 7.49 -12.15 22.90
CA LEU A 108 6.52 -12.13 24.01
C LEU A 108 6.87 -13.12 25.13
N ASP A 109 7.64 -14.16 24.83
CA ASP A 109 8.09 -15.14 25.83
C ASP A 109 9.30 -14.62 26.63
N ASN A 110 10.00 -13.60 26.14
CA ASN A 110 11.24 -13.07 26.71
C ASN A 110 11.30 -11.53 26.68
N LEU A 111 10.21 -10.85 27.05
CA LEU A 111 10.18 -9.39 27.12
C LEU A 111 11.07 -8.85 28.25
N ASP A 112 11.77 -7.75 27.96
CA ASP A 112 12.43 -6.93 28.97
C ASP A 112 11.48 -5.84 29.50
N GLU A 113 11.91 -5.11 30.54
CA GLU A 113 11.11 -4.01 31.12
C GLU A 113 10.74 -2.94 30.07
N THR A 114 11.61 -2.71 29.09
CA THR A 114 11.38 -1.76 28.00
C THR A 114 10.23 -2.22 27.11
N GLY A 115 10.25 -3.47 26.68
CA GLY A 115 9.24 -4.06 25.80
C GLY A 115 7.89 -4.19 26.50
N GLU A 116 7.88 -4.63 27.76
CA GLU A 116 6.66 -4.63 28.59
C GLU A 116 6.04 -3.23 28.66
N LYS A 117 6.86 -2.21 28.92
CA LYS A 117 6.38 -0.83 29.01
C LYS A 117 5.86 -0.32 27.66
N THR A 118 6.58 -0.57 26.56
CA THR A 118 6.15 -0.15 25.22
C THR A 118 4.80 -0.74 24.86
N ILE A 119 4.63 -2.06 25.03
CA ILE A 119 3.36 -2.75 24.75
C ILE A 119 2.24 -2.18 25.64
N ALA A 120 2.50 -1.99 26.93
CA ALA A 120 1.52 -1.46 27.86
C ALA A 120 1.08 -0.03 27.51
N ASP A 121 2.01 0.86 27.20
CA ASP A 121 1.73 2.24 26.82
C ASP A 121 0.89 2.29 25.52
N VAL A 122 1.32 1.58 24.48
CA VAL A 122 0.62 1.57 23.18
C VAL A 122 -0.77 1.00 23.33
N LYS A 123 -0.94 -0.05 24.12
CA LYS A 123 -2.27 -0.62 24.41
C LYS A 123 -3.17 0.37 25.15
N ALA A 124 -2.62 1.18 26.05
CA ALA A 124 -3.38 2.12 26.86
C ALA A 124 -3.75 3.41 26.12
N ASN A 125 -2.84 3.95 25.30
CA ASN A 125 -2.97 5.29 24.74
C ASN A 125 -2.58 5.42 23.26
N GLY A 126 -2.17 4.32 22.60
CA GLY A 126 -1.76 4.32 21.19
C GLY A 126 -0.39 4.97 20.94
N LYS A 127 0.44 5.13 21.98
CA LYS A 127 1.73 5.81 21.88
C LYS A 127 2.81 5.13 22.72
N PHE A 128 4.07 5.37 22.36
CA PHE A 128 5.22 5.04 23.19
C PHE A 128 6.23 6.20 23.18
N LYS A 129 7.22 6.16 24.08
CA LYS A 129 8.24 7.19 24.20
C LYS A 129 9.63 6.58 24.36
N ILE A 130 10.61 7.09 23.62
CA ILE A 130 12.02 6.73 23.76
C ILE A 130 12.76 7.88 24.47
N GLY A 131 13.12 7.68 25.74
CA GLY A 131 13.86 8.67 26.53
C GLY A 131 13.21 10.06 26.54
N ASN A 132 13.95 11.06 26.05
CA ASN A 132 13.47 12.46 25.98
C ASN A 132 12.90 12.84 24.60
N LEU A 133 12.75 11.88 23.68
CA LEU A 133 12.14 12.13 22.37
C LEU A 133 10.64 12.38 22.52
N PRO A 134 10.01 13.05 21.54
CA PRO A 134 8.55 13.14 21.46
C PRO A 134 7.90 11.75 21.48
N GLU A 135 6.65 11.68 21.95
CA GLU A 135 5.86 10.46 21.86
C GLU A 135 5.60 10.09 20.39
N THR A 136 5.62 8.80 20.11
CA THR A 136 5.37 8.24 18.79
C THR A 136 4.05 7.50 18.81
N GLU A 137 3.17 7.81 17.86
CA GLU A 137 1.92 7.08 17.65
C GLU A 137 2.20 5.70 17.05
N ALA A 138 1.55 4.69 17.59
CA ALA A 138 1.73 3.30 17.19
C ALA A 138 0.48 2.48 17.44
N VAL A 139 0.45 1.31 16.81
CA VAL A 139 -0.62 0.34 16.96
C VAL A 139 -0.02 -1.06 17.12
N LEU A 140 -0.64 -1.87 17.96
CA LEU A 140 -0.30 -3.29 18.11
C LEU A 140 -1.15 -4.13 17.17
N SER A 141 -0.58 -5.23 16.67
CA SER A 141 -1.37 -6.31 16.07
C SER A 141 -2.31 -6.91 17.13
N ASP A 142 -3.39 -7.57 16.70
CA ASP A 142 -4.37 -8.10 17.64
C ASP A 142 -3.83 -9.27 18.48
N ASN A 143 -2.81 -9.98 17.98
CA ASN A 143 -2.06 -10.97 18.76
C ASN A 143 -0.99 -10.34 19.69
N GLY A 144 -0.80 -9.01 19.64
CA GLY A 144 0.13 -8.25 20.48
C GLY A 144 1.61 -8.40 20.15
N LYS A 145 1.97 -9.29 19.20
CA LYS A 145 3.35 -9.63 18.85
C LYS A 145 4.04 -8.58 17.98
N TYR A 146 3.27 -7.82 17.21
CA TYR A 146 3.80 -6.81 16.29
C TYR A 146 3.36 -5.41 16.69
N LEU A 147 4.20 -4.43 16.38
CA LEU A 147 3.88 -3.01 16.50
C LEU A 147 4.14 -2.32 15.16
N MET A 148 3.27 -1.40 14.80
CA MET A 148 3.43 -0.55 13.62
C MET A 148 3.40 0.93 14.01
N VAL A 149 4.33 1.69 13.44
CA VAL A 149 4.25 3.16 13.31
C VAL A 149 3.92 3.47 11.87
N TYR A 150 2.81 4.15 11.62
CA TYR A 150 2.39 4.51 10.25
C TYR A 150 2.07 5.99 10.18
N ARG A 151 2.78 6.70 9.29
CA ARG A 151 2.58 8.12 9.04
C ARG A 151 2.50 8.38 7.55
N ASP A 152 1.41 8.98 7.12
CA ASP A 152 1.23 9.50 5.77
C ASP A 152 1.04 11.02 5.86
N THR A 153 1.88 11.79 5.18
CA THR A 153 1.77 13.26 5.21
C THR A 153 0.55 13.81 4.48
N ALA A 154 -0.11 13.00 3.64
CA ALA A 154 -1.35 13.34 2.95
C ALA A 154 -2.60 12.76 3.63
N TYR A 155 -2.46 12.01 4.74
CA TYR A 155 -3.58 11.57 5.55
C TYR A 155 -4.31 12.76 6.18
N ASP A 156 -5.63 12.77 6.08
CA ASP A 156 -6.48 13.83 6.61
C ASP A 156 -7.80 13.22 7.08
N VAL A 157 -7.92 12.99 8.39
CA VAL A 157 -9.11 12.41 9.03
C VAL A 157 -10.40 13.19 8.75
N SER A 158 -10.30 14.47 8.39
CA SER A 158 -11.47 15.27 8.00
C SER A 158 -12.00 14.97 6.60
N LYS A 159 -11.28 14.14 5.82
CA LYS A 159 -11.61 13.71 4.46
C LYS A 159 -11.70 12.17 4.38
N PRO A 160 -12.73 11.56 4.96
CA PRO A 160 -12.86 10.10 5.06
C PRO A 160 -12.87 9.40 3.69
N ASP A 161 -13.38 10.06 2.65
CA ASP A 161 -13.48 9.50 1.30
C ASP A 161 -12.22 9.74 0.45
N SER A 162 -11.19 10.37 1.01
CA SER A 162 -9.91 10.54 0.31
C SER A 162 -9.17 9.22 0.19
N GLN A 163 -8.49 9.00 -0.93
CA GLN A 163 -7.71 7.78 -1.17
C GLN A 163 -6.70 7.50 -0.03
N ASN A 164 -6.00 8.51 0.49
CA ASN A 164 -5.05 8.35 1.59
C ASN A 164 -5.72 7.92 2.90
N THR A 165 -6.94 8.41 3.19
CA THR A 165 -7.66 8.03 4.41
C THR A 165 -8.24 6.63 4.30
N ILE A 166 -8.77 6.27 3.14
CA ILE A 166 -9.20 4.89 2.85
C ILE A 166 -8.00 3.94 3.00
N ARG A 167 -6.88 4.24 2.35
CA ARG A 167 -5.65 3.46 2.44
C ARG A 167 -5.15 3.34 3.87
N TYR A 168 -5.16 4.43 4.65
CA TYR A 168 -4.76 4.39 6.05
C TYR A 168 -5.58 3.35 6.84
N ASN A 169 -6.91 3.35 6.67
CA ASN A 169 -7.78 2.40 7.37
C ASN A 169 -7.52 0.95 6.94
N GLU A 170 -7.37 0.71 5.64
CA GLU A 170 -7.02 -0.59 5.09
C GLU A 170 -5.70 -1.14 5.66
N VAL A 171 -4.66 -0.29 5.73
CA VAL A 171 -3.37 -0.63 6.33
C VAL A 171 -3.53 -0.99 7.80
N MET A 172 -4.30 -0.21 8.56
CA MET A 172 -4.55 -0.48 9.98
C MET A 172 -5.26 -1.82 10.19
N GLU A 173 -6.27 -2.12 9.37
CA GLU A 173 -7.03 -3.36 9.44
C GLU A 173 -6.17 -4.57 9.10
N ALA A 174 -5.47 -4.53 7.97
CA ALA A 174 -4.57 -5.58 7.52
C ALA A 174 -3.48 -5.86 8.57
N PHE A 175 -2.80 -4.82 9.06
CA PHE A 175 -1.78 -4.96 10.09
C PHE A 175 -2.33 -5.58 11.39
N LYS A 176 -3.48 -5.10 11.89
CA LYS A 176 -4.07 -5.63 13.13
C LYS A 176 -4.45 -7.10 13.01
N SER A 177 -4.93 -7.50 11.84
CA SER A 177 -5.38 -8.88 11.58
C SER A 177 -4.24 -9.88 11.40
N PHE A 178 -3.01 -9.41 11.16
CA PHE A 178 -1.88 -10.30 10.87
C PHE A 178 -1.54 -11.23 12.05
N GLY A 179 -1.37 -12.51 11.75
CA GLY A 179 -1.05 -13.56 12.73
C GLY A 179 -2.21 -13.93 13.66
N LYS A 180 -3.46 -13.65 13.26
CA LYS A 180 -4.67 -14.16 13.89
C LYS A 180 -4.96 -15.62 13.54
#